data_AF-A0AAW9RWY6-F1
#
_entry.id   AF-A0AAW9RWY6-F1
#
_cell.length_a   1.000
_cell.length_b   1.000
_cell.length_c   1.000
_cell.angle_alpha   90.00
_cell.angle_beta   90.00
_cell.angle_gamma   90.00
#
_symmetry.space_group_name_H-M   'P 1'
#
loop_
_entity.id
_entity.type
_entity.pdbx_description
1 polymer ?
#
loop_
_entity_poly.entity_id
_entity_poly.type
_entity_poly.pdbx_seq_one_letter_code
_entity_poly.pdbx_strand_id
1 'polypeptide(L)'
;MIKDAIYPVDIDFEYKLWKNRLSYYQNELLILQHRLKELLDEHPELLETTQRFNKLIDTFISREIHLQNLIKVQEESIDYYLKDYPISPLHEHFREHEKIKENIEQLDAEYAIFFDEFIENFNRY
;
A
#
# COMPACT_ATOMS: atom_id res chain seq x y z
N MET A 1 1.62 -26.97 21.84
CA MET A 1 2.14 -26.26 20.66
C MET A 1 1.27 -25.03 20.46
N ILE A 2 1.83 -23.83 20.62
CA ILE A 2 1.14 -22.59 20.24
C ILE A 2 1.12 -22.59 18.72
N LYS A 3 -0.06 -22.61 18.12
CA LYS A 3 -0.25 -23.00 16.71
C LYS A 3 0.05 -21.89 15.71
N ASP A 4 0.36 -20.67 16.15
CA ASP A 4 0.36 -19.48 15.28
C ASP A 4 1.50 -18.48 15.60
N ALA A 5 2.59 -18.93 16.24
CA ALA A 5 3.72 -18.03 16.53
C ALA A 5 4.51 -17.72 15.25
N ILE A 6 4.89 -16.45 15.05
CA ILE A 6 5.64 -15.99 13.88
C ILE A 6 7.08 -15.67 14.28
N TYR A 7 8.05 -15.99 13.42
CA TYR A 7 9.42 -15.58 13.68
C TYR A 7 9.63 -14.14 13.20
N PRO A 8 10.41 -13.33 13.93
CA PRO A 8 10.74 -11.98 13.49
C PRO A 8 11.37 -11.90 12.09
N VAL A 9 12.10 -12.94 11.66
CA VAL A 9 12.67 -13.03 10.30
C VAL A 9 11.59 -13.15 9.22
N ASP A 10 10.47 -13.81 9.53
CA ASP A 10 9.34 -13.92 8.60
C ASP A 10 8.64 -12.55 8.48
N ILE A 11 8.49 -11.84 9.60
CA ILE A 11 7.95 -10.47 9.61
C ILE A 11 8.83 -9.53 8.77
N ASP A 12 10.16 -9.55 8.97
CA ASP A 12 11.10 -8.74 8.20
C ASP A 12 11.01 -9.04 6.70
N PHE A 13 10.89 -10.32 6.34
CA PHE A 13 10.69 -10.72 4.95
C PHE A 13 9.38 -10.18 4.37
N GLU A 14 8.27 -10.30 5.09
CA GLU A 14 6.97 -9.77 4.66
C GLU A 14 6.99 -8.25 4.49
N TYR A 15 7.60 -7.53 5.43
CA TYR A 15 7.74 -6.07 5.35
C TYR A 15 8.56 -5.61 4.15
N LYS A 16 9.60 -6.34 3.77
CA LYS A 16 10.34 -6.07 2.52
C LYS A 16 9.46 -6.24 1.29
N LEU A 17 8.65 -7.29 1.25
CA LEU A 17 7.70 -7.50 0.15
C LEU A 17 6.65 -6.40 0.07
N TRP A 18 6.07 -6.00 1.21
CA TRP A 18 5.06 -4.95 1.26
C TRP A 18 5.63 -3.60 0.89
N LYS A 19 6.81 -3.22 1.40
CA LYS A 19 7.48 -1.97 0.99
C LYS A 19 7.73 -1.93 -0.52
N ASN A 20 8.20 -3.03 -1.10
CA ASN A 20 8.39 -3.12 -2.54
C ASN A 20 7.07 -2.95 -3.31
N ARG A 21 5.97 -3.55 -2.83
CA ARG A 21 4.63 -3.41 -3.43
C ARG A 21 4.11 -1.97 -3.32
N LEU A 22 4.25 -1.34 -2.16
CA LEU A 22 3.86 0.06 -1.94
C LEU A 22 4.60 0.99 -2.91
N SER A 23 5.93 0.84 -3.03
CA SER A 23 6.72 1.61 -3.99
C SER A 23 6.33 1.34 -5.45
N TYR A 24 5.91 0.12 -5.79
CA TYR A 24 5.36 -0.18 -7.11
C TYR A 24 4.09 0.64 -7.37
N TYR A 25 3.12 0.65 -6.44
CA TYR A 25 1.90 1.45 -6.58
C TYR A 25 2.20 2.94 -6.68
N GLN A 26 3.15 3.45 -5.90
CA GLN A 26 3.56 4.85 -5.99
C GLN A 26 3.97 5.25 -7.39
N ASN A 27 4.83 4.43 -8.00
CA ASN A 27 5.36 4.69 -9.35
C ASN A 27 4.24 4.62 -10.40
N GLU A 28 3.36 3.63 -10.28
CA GLU A 28 2.23 3.48 -11.20
C GLU A 28 1.25 4.66 -11.06
N LEU A 29 0.90 5.08 -9.84
CA LEU A 29 0.05 6.24 -9.59
C LEU A 29 0.62 7.54 -10.18
N LEU A 30 1.94 7.76 -10.11
CA LEU A 30 2.59 8.91 -10.74
C LEU A 30 2.44 8.87 -12.26
N ILE A 31 2.59 7.70 -12.89
CA ILE A 31 2.35 7.51 -14.32
C ILE A 31 0.90 7.87 -14.68
N LEU A 32 -0.07 7.40 -13.88
CA LEU A 32 -1.48 7.70 -14.09
C LEU A 32 -1.78 9.20 -13.94
N GLN A 33 -1.20 9.89 -12.95
CA GLN A 33 -1.34 11.35 -12.80
C GLN A 33 -0.79 12.11 -14.02
N HIS A 34 0.35 11.69 -14.55
CA HIS A 34 0.90 12.27 -15.76
C HIS A 34 -0.04 12.07 -16.96
N ARG A 35 -0.59 10.85 -17.13
CA ARG A 35 -1.58 10.58 -18.19
C ARG A 35 -2.84 11.44 -18.04
N LEU A 36 -3.36 11.63 -16.82
CA LEU A 36 -4.52 12.51 -16.60
C LEU A 36 -4.26 13.95 -17.03
N LYS A 37 -3.03 14.45 -16.83
CA LYS A 37 -2.64 15.79 -17.28
C LYS A 37 -2.65 15.89 -18.80
N GLU A 38 -2.02 14.94 -19.49
CA GLU A 38 -2.01 14.89 -20.96
C GLU A 38 -3.43 14.83 -21.52
N LEU A 39 -4.27 13.96 -20.96
CA LEU A 39 -5.67 13.84 -21.35
C LEU A 39 -6.45 15.12 -21.15
N LEU A 40 -6.23 15.86 -20.06
CA LEU A 40 -6.93 17.11 -19.83
C LEU A 40 -6.47 18.23 -20.80
N ASP A 41 -5.19 18.24 -21.17
CA ASP A 41 -4.64 19.18 -22.14
C ASP A 41 -5.23 18.95 -23.54
N GLU A 42 -5.47 17.70 -23.93
CA GLU A 42 -6.08 17.31 -25.21
C GLU A 42 -7.62 17.35 -25.20
N HIS A 43 -8.23 17.00 -24.07
CA HIS A 43 -9.68 16.84 -23.86
C HIS A 43 -10.16 17.60 -22.62
N PRO A 44 -10.31 18.94 -22.69
CA PRO A 44 -10.74 19.77 -21.57
C PRO A 44 -12.10 19.38 -20.97
N GLU A 45 -12.97 18.73 -21.76
CA GLU A 45 -14.26 18.19 -21.31
C GLU A 45 -14.13 17.12 -20.22
N LEU A 46 -12.95 16.50 -20.06
CA LEU A 46 -12.67 15.48 -19.03
C LEU A 46 -12.29 16.08 -17.66
N LEU A 47 -12.38 17.40 -17.48
CA LEU A 47 -11.96 18.08 -16.25
C LEU A 47 -12.51 17.46 -14.96
N GLU A 48 -13.82 17.19 -14.91
CA GLU A 48 -14.45 16.63 -13.71
C GLU A 48 -13.96 15.19 -13.44
N THR A 49 -13.93 14.36 -14.47
CA THR A 49 -13.47 12.97 -14.37
C THR A 49 -12.00 12.91 -13.95
N THR A 50 -11.13 13.69 -14.58
CA THR A 50 -9.69 13.75 -14.25
C THR A 50 -9.46 14.28 -12.84
N GLN A 51 -10.23 15.27 -12.36
CA GLN A 51 -10.17 15.74 -10.97
C GLN A 51 -10.59 14.66 -9.97
N ARG A 52 -11.66 13.90 -10.26
CA ARG A 52 -12.08 12.77 -9.43
C ARG A 52 -10.95 11.75 -9.30
N PHE A 53 -10.34 11.32 -10.41
CA PHE A 53 -9.25 10.33 -10.38
C PHE A 53 -8.00 10.87 -9.68
N ASN A 54 -7.61 12.13 -9.90
CA ASN A 54 -6.49 12.74 -9.16
C ASN A 54 -6.71 12.71 -7.65
N LYS A 55 -7.92 13.02 -7.17
CA LYS A 55 -8.24 12.95 -5.73
C LYS A 55 -8.15 11.52 -5.18
N LEU A 56 -8.56 10.52 -5.96
CA LEU A 56 -8.39 9.12 -5.59
C LEU A 56 -6.91 8.75 -5.50
N ILE A 57 -6.10 9.18 -6.48
CA ILE A 57 -4.65 8.95 -6.47
C ILE A 57 -4.01 9.58 -5.23
N ASP A 58 -4.34 10.84 -4.89
CA ASP A 58 -3.83 11.50 -3.69
C ASP A 58 -4.18 10.73 -2.40
N THR A 59 -5.35 10.09 -2.38
CA THR A 59 -5.80 9.23 -1.27
C THR A 59 -4.94 7.97 -1.17
N PHE A 60 -4.64 7.31 -2.30
CA PHE A 60 -3.76 6.14 -2.33
C PHE A 60 -2.34 6.50 -1.88
N ILE A 61 -1.75 7.57 -2.42
CA ILE A 61 -0.40 8.05 -2.04
C ILE A 61 -0.34 8.33 -0.53
N SER A 62 -1.35 9.01 0.02
CA SER A 62 -1.39 9.32 1.46
C SER A 62 -1.44 8.05 2.33
N ARG A 63 -2.21 7.05 1.92
CA ARG A 63 -2.30 5.75 2.62
C ARG A 63 -1.01 4.95 2.51
N GLU A 64 -0.40 4.96 1.34
CA GLU A 64 0.88 4.30 1.09
C GLU A 64 1.97 4.85 2.02
N ILE A 65 2.12 6.18 2.08
CA ILE A 65 3.07 6.85 2.99
C ILE A 65 2.78 6.47 4.44
N HIS A 66 1.51 6.44 4.83
CA HIS A 66 1.13 6.03 6.18
C HIS A 66 1.56 4.59 6.49
N LEU A 67 1.32 3.64 5.57
CA LEU A 67 1.68 2.24 5.75
C LEU A 67 3.19 2.02 5.76
N GLN A 68 3.95 2.72 4.90
CA GLN A 68 5.41 2.68 4.94
C GLN A 68 5.94 3.15 6.30
N ASN A 69 5.35 4.20 6.88
CA ASN A 69 5.73 4.68 8.21
C ASN A 69 5.38 3.68 9.32
N LEU A 70 4.21 3.04 9.26
CA LEU A 70 3.83 1.99 10.23
C LEU A 70 4.81 0.80 10.17
N ILE A 71 5.14 0.33 8.97
CA ILE A 71 6.13 -0.74 8.77
C ILE A 71 7.47 -0.33 9.38
N LYS A 72 7.94 0.89 9.09
CA LYS A 72 9.22 1.38 9.61
C LYS A 72 9.26 1.40 11.15
N VAL A 73 8.23 1.95 11.80
CA VAL A 73 8.14 1.98 13.27
C VAL A 73 8.16 0.56 13.84
N GLN A 74 7.52 -0.38 13.16
CA GLN A 74 7.45 -1.75 13.59
C GLN A 74 8.76 -2.52 13.40
N GLU A 75 9.47 -2.28 12.31
CA GLU A 75 10.83 -2.79 12.10
C GLU A 75 11.77 -2.33 13.22
N GLU A 76 11.79 -1.03 13.51
CA GLU A 76 12.62 -0.44 14.58
C GLU A 76 12.26 -1.02 15.96
N SER A 77 10.98 -1.28 16.21
CA SER A 77 10.50 -1.88 17.45
C SER A 77 10.90 -3.35 17.57
N ILE A 78 10.71 -4.15 16.52
CA ILE A 78 11.00 -5.58 16.53
C ILE A 78 12.51 -5.83 16.63
N ASP A 79 13.35 -5.03 15.96
CA ASP A 79 14.82 -5.09 16.02
C ASP A 79 15.36 -4.94 17.45
N TYR A 80 14.65 -4.21 18.32
CA TYR A 80 15.03 -4.06 19.73
C TYR A 80 14.84 -5.34 20.56
N TYR A 81 13.90 -6.22 20.18
CA TYR A 81 13.58 -7.46 20.92
C TYR A 81 14.27 -8.72 20.34
N LEU A 82 15.08 -8.57 19.28
CA LEU A 82 15.31 -9.57 18.25
C LEU A 82 16.55 -10.47 18.41
N LYS A 83 16.68 -11.18 19.52
CA LYS A 83 17.55 -12.38 19.51
C LYS A 83 16.81 -13.60 20.06
N ASP A 84 16.34 -14.41 19.12
CA ASP A 84 16.16 -15.87 19.25
C ASP A 84 14.80 -16.45 19.68
N TYR A 85 13.71 -15.67 19.79
CA TYR A 85 12.41 -16.21 20.17
C TYR A 85 11.25 -15.81 19.23
N PRO A 86 10.32 -16.76 18.95
CA PRO A 86 9.14 -16.46 18.14
C PRO A 86 8.19 -15.51 18.89
N ILE A 87 7.53 -14.64 18.14
CA ILE A 87 6.52 -13.72 18.66
C ILE A 87 5.21 -14.48 18.78
N SER A 88 4.69 -14.55 20.02
CA SER A 88 3.41 -15.19 20.32
C SER A 88 2.24 -14.38 19.70
N PRO A 89 1.14 -15.02 19.28
CA PRO A 89 -0.08 -14.32 18.82
C PRO A 89 -0.66 -13.32 19.82
N LEU A 90 -0.41 -13.53 21.10
CA LEU A 90 -0.88 -12.64 22.17
C LEU A 90 0.03 -11.41 22.35
N HIS A 91 1.20 -11.40 21.72
CA HIS A 91 2.14 -10.29 21.79
C HIS A 91 1.60 -9.09 21.00
N GLU A 92 1.90 -7.89 21.47
CA GLU A 92 1.49 -6.65 20.81
C GLU A 92 2.01 -6.57 19.37
N HIS A 93 3.30 -6.84 19.16
CA HIS A 93 3.89 -6.85 17.83
C HIS A 93 3.26 -7.80 16.81
N PHE A 94 2.71 -8.94 17.26
CA PHE A 94 1.95 -9.82 16.37
C PHE A 94 0.66 -9.14 15.90
N ARG A 95 -0.06 -8.52 16.84
CA ARG A 95 -1.32 -7.83 16.53
C ARG A 95 -1.11 -6.59 15.68
N GLU A 96 0.01 -5.87 15.88
CA GLU A 96 0.39 -4.75 15.03
C GLU A 96 0.75 -5.20 13.62
N HIS A 97 1.52 -6.28 13.50
CA HIS A 97 1.84 -6.89 12.21
C HIS A 97 0.57 -7.30 11.44
N GLU A 98 -0.35 -8.02 12.09
CA GLU A 98 -1.62 -8.43 11.46
C GLU A 98 -2.47 -7.23 11.03
N LYS A 99 -2.51 -6.15 11.81
CA LYS A 99 -3.18 -4.91 11.38
C LYS A 99 -2.55 -4.30 10.14
N ILE A 100 -1.21 -4.26 10.06
CA ILE A 100 -0.53 -3.75 8.86
C ILE A 100 -0.88 -4.64 7.66
N LYS A 101 -0.86 -5.96 7.84
CA LYS A 101 -1.25 -6.93 6.80
C LYS A 101 -2.66 -6.69 6.28
N GLU A 102 -3.64 -6.60 7.18
CA GLU A 102 -5.04 -6.32 6.81
C GLU A 102 -5.16 -5.02 5.99
N ASN A 103 -4.42 -3.96 6.39
CA ASN A 103 -4.44 -2.69 5.65
C ASN A 103 -3.77 -2.79 4.28
N ILE A 104 -2.71 -3.59 4.13
CA ILE A 104 -2.07 -3.87 2.84
C ILE A 104 -3.02 -4.65 1.94
N GLU A 105 -3.63 -5.72 2.44
CA GLU A 105 -4.59 -6.53 1.66
C GLU A 105 -5.80 -5.71 1.22
N GLN A 106 -6.30 -4.82 2.09
CA GLN A 106 -7.36 -3.90 1.73
C GLN A 106 -6.90 -2.89 0.67
N LEU A 107 -5.69 -2.32 0.81
CA LEU A 107 -5.13 -1.41 -0.18
C LEU A 107 -5.01 -2.09 -1.55
N ASP A 108 -4.50 -3.32 -1.59
CA ASP A 108 -4.32 -4.10 -2.82
C ASP A 108 -5.66 -4.31 -3.55
N ALA A 109 -6.71 -4.70 -2.79
CA ALA A 109 -8.03 -4.93 -3.36
C ALA A 109 -8.65 -3.65 -3.94
N GLU A 110 -8.56 -2.54 -3.19
CA GLU A 110 -9.09 -1.25 -3.64
C GLU A 110 -8.27 -0.69 -4.82
N TYR A 111 -6.96 -0.89 -4.82
CA TYR A 111 -6.08 -0.48 -5.90
C TYR A 111 -6.42 -1.19 -7.21
N ALA A 112 -6.67 -2.51 -7.16
CA ALA A 112 -7.06 -3.29 -8.33
C ALA A 112 -8.36 -2.73 -8.96
N ILE A 113 -9.37 -2.48 -8.15
CA ILE A 113 -10.64 -1.90 -8.60
C ILE A 113 -10.42 -0.51 -9.21
N PHE A 114 -9.65 0.34 -8.52
CA PHE A 114 -9.32 1.68 -9.01
C PHE A 114 -8.61 1.63 -10.37
N PHE A 115 -7.63 0.73 -10.53
CA PHE A 115 -6.87 0.60 -11.75
C PHE A 115 -7.75 0.16 -12.91
N ASP A 116 -8.60 -0.85 -12.69
CA ASP A 116 -9.57 -1.29 -13.69
C ASP A 116 -10.53 -0.16 -14.09
N GLU A 117 -11.08 0.58 -13.12
CA GLU A 117 -11.92 1.75 -13.39
C GLU A 117 -11.17 2.82 -14.19
N PHE A 118 -9.92 3.09 -13.85
CA PHE A 118 -9.10 4.07 -14.58
C PHE A 118 -8.96 3.66 -16.05
N ILE A 119 -8.56 2.41 -16.29
CA ILE A 119 -8.36 1.89 -17.64
C ILE A 119 -9.66 1.92 -18.43
N GLU A 120 -10.79 1.51 -17.84
CA GLU A 120 -12.10 1.56 -18.52
C GLU A 120 -12.53 2.97 -18.93
N ASN A 121 -12.27 3.97 -18.08
CA ASN A 121 -12.64 5.36 -18.34
C ASN A 121 -11.78 6.00 -19.43
N PHE A 122 -10.50 5.63 -19.50
CA PHE A 122 -9.53 6.33 -20.35
C PHE A 122 -9.02 5.52 -21.55
N ASN A 123 -9.31 4.22 -21.68
CA ASN A 123 -8.86 3.39 -22.81
C ASN A 123 -9.33 3.86 -24.20
N ARG A 124 -10.32 4.75 -24.25
CA ARG A 124 -10.93 5.27 -25.48
C ARG A 124 -10.31 6.58 -25.95
N TYR A 125 -9.36 7.12 -25.18
CA TYR A 125 -8.65 8.38 -25.40
C TYR A 125 -7.15 8.10 -25.47
#